data_AF-A0A7C1ALT4-F1
#
_entry.id   AF-A0A7C1ALT4-F1
#
_cell.length_a   1.000
_cell.length_b   1.000
_cell.length_c   1.000
_cell.angle_alpha   90.00
_cell.angle_beta   90.00
_cell.angle_gamma   90.00
#
_symmetry.space_group_name_H-M   'P 1'
#
loop_
_entity.id
_entity.type
_entity.pdbx_description
1 polymer ?
#
loop_
_entity_poly.entity_id
_entity_poly.type
_entity_poly.pdbx_seq_one_letter_code
_entity_poly.pdbx_strand_id
1 'polypeptide(L)'
;MPNFFGRIKNPYISLLTIIFMICAWATFSAGQNLVPRKILALYKSSENRTEEVNEIYQRAQIFLNNLGLMVEYADAEKPLPDPLKMTEYRGVLTWFVSEQMKNVHRYRRWLQRIITEDHLPVAILGQMGAYREFGRDINGSDQVETGAIFSDLGLKSSGEIWESDQILITTKDTAFFDYECVLNSGDIRSIEDVVSIDSRNRVLLELSLNEVRNSAAVLSPHGAYLQDEVIFRQYDDGYTQWYVNPTKIFARVFSCDRMPRIDINTLGGKRLAFIHVDGDGFSTISKIDRWHLCAQLMQTR
;
A
#
# COMPACT_ATOMS: atom_id res chain seq x y z
N MET A 1 -21.49 -44.95 71.77
CA MET A 1 -20.03 -44.71 71.66
C MET A 1 -19.72 -44.17 70.27
N PRO A 2 -18.76 -43.23 70.11
CA PRO A 2 -18.97 -42.01 69.32
C PRO A 2 -18.62 -42.09 67.83
N ASN A 3 -19.31 -41.24 67.06
CA ASN A 3 -19.10 -40.90 65.66
C ASN A 3 -17.74 -40.21 65.43
N PHE A 4 -17.00 -40.66 64.41
CA PHE A 4 -15.80 -39.98 63.91
C PHE A 4 -15.91 -39.76 62.40
N PHE A 5 -16.51 -38.63 61.99
CA PHE A 5 -16.27 -38.04 60.67
C PHE A 5 -16.31 -36.52 60.81
N GLY A 6 -15.13 -35.95 61.08
CA GLY A 6 -14.88 -34.52 61.01
C GLY A 6 -14.97 -34.05 59.56
N ARG A 7 -16.05 -33.33 59.23
CA ARG A 7 -16.28 -32.72 57.93
C ARG A 7 -15.46 -31.42 57.89
N ILE A 8 -14.27 -31.45 57.29
CA ILE A 8 -13.47 -30.25 57.04
C ILE A 8 -14.18 -29.43 55.95
N LYS A 9 -15.06 -28.51 56.37
CA LYS A 9 -15.61 -27.45 55.52
C LYS A 9 -14.61 -26.31 55.50
N ASN A 10 -13.61 -26.38 54.62
CA ASN A 10 -12.66 -25.27 54.45
C ASN A 10 -13.07 -24.44 53.22
N PRO A 11 -13.80 -23.31 53.40
CA PRO A 11 -14.37 -22.54 52.29
C PRO A 11 -13.31 -21.94 51.36
N TYR A 12 -12.05 -21.86 51.82
CA TYR A 12 -10.93 -21.37 51.02
C TYR A 12 -10.49 -22.34 49.92
N ILE A 13 -10.69 -23.66 50.09
CA ILE A 13 -10.33 -24.66 49.06
C ILE A 13 -11.31 -24.57 47.88
N SER A 14 -12.60 -24.35 48.18
CA SER A 14 -13.66 -24.16 47.18
C SER A 14 -13.52 -22.85 46.40
N LEU A 15 -13.10 -21.78 47.08
CA LEU A 15 -12.86 -20.49 46.43
C LEU A 15 -11.62 -20.53 45.51
N LEU A 16 -10.54 -21.21 45.93
CA LEU A 16 -9.36 -21.40 45.09
C LEU A 16 -9.65 -22.26 43.85
N THR A 17 -10.49 -23.29 43.95
CA THR A 17 -10.86 -24.11 42.78
C THR A 17 -11.74 -23.35 41.79
N ILE A 18 -12.64 -22.49 42.28
CA ILE A 18 -13.46 -21.62 41.44
C ILE A 18 -12.60 -20.54 40.77
N ILE A 19 -11.67 -19.90 41.49
CA ILE A 19 -10.72 -18.94 40.90
C ILE A 19 -9.82 -19.65 39.87
N PHE A 20 -9.35 -20.86 40.14
CA PHE A 20 -8.54 -21.63 39.20
C PHE A 20 -9.33 -22.06 37.95
N MET A 21 -10.62 -22.41 38.08
CA MET A 21 -11.49 -22.66 36.92
C MET A 21 -11.78 -21.40 36.11
N ILE A 22 -12.03 -20.26 36.75
CA ILE A 22 -12.25 -18.97 36.07
C ILE A 22 -10.97 -18.52 35.35
N CYS A 23 -9.80 -18.70 35.97
CA CYS A 23 -8.51 -18.42 35.33
C CYS A 23 -8.19 -19.41 34.20
N ALA A 24 -8.53 -20.69 34.33
CA ALA A 24 -8.32 -21.69 33.29
C ALA A 24 -9.20 -21.44 32.04
N TRP A 25 -10.41 -20.92 32.21
CA TRP A 25 -11.27 -20.49 31.10
C TRP A 25 -10.78 -19.19 30.44
N ALA A 26 -10.15 -18.30 31.20
CA ALA A 26 -9.57 -17.07 30.66
C ALA A 26 -8.28 -17.31 29.85
N THR A 27 -7.58 -18.44 30.04
CA THR A 27 -6.34 -18.77 29.33
C THR A 27 -6.52 -19.51 28.00
N PHE A 28 -7.75 -19.84 27.58
CA PHE A 28 -8.01 -20.61 26.36
C PHE A 28 -8.80 -19.81 25.31
N SER A 29 -8.36 -18.59 25.03
CA SER A 29 -8.63 -17.94 23.74
C SER A 29 -7.48 -17.00 23.35
N ALA A 30 -6.24 -17.51 23.43
CA ALA A 30 -5.22 -17.06 22.49
C ALA A 30 -5.51 -17.74 21.16
N GLY A 31 -6.66 -17.44 20.54
CA GLY A 31 -6.88 -17.80 19.15
C GLY A 31 -5.73 -17.18 18.36
N GLN A 32 -4.93 -18.00 17.68
CA GLN A 32 -4.06 -17.52 16.61
C GLN A 32 -4.98 -16.93 15.54
N ASN A 33 -5.40 -15.68 15.73
CA ASN A 33 -6.03 -14.92 14.67
C ASN A 33 -4.90 -14.71 13.66
N LEU A 34 -4.87 -15.57 12.64
CA LEU A 34 -4.01 -15.43 11.48
C LEU A 34 -4.23 -14.01 10.98
N VAL A 35 -3.18 -13.19 11.06
CA VAL A 35 -3.23 -11.83 10.52
C VAL A 35 -2.82 -11.94 9.06
N PRO A 36 -3.72 -11.68 8.09
CA PRO A 36 -3.35 -11.69 6.69
C PRO A 36 -2.26 -10.65 6.47
N ARG A 37 -1.15 -11.06 5.85
CA ARG A 37 0.01 -10.19 5.56
C ARG A 37 0.29 -10.09 4.07
N LYS A 38 -0.28 -10.99 3.27
CA LYS A 38 0.00 -11.08 1.84
C LYS A 38 -0.70 -9.93 1.11
N ILE A 39 0.02 -9.25 0.26
CA ILE A 39 -0.50 -8.31 -0.73
C ILE A 39 -0.26 -8.95 -2.09
N LEU A 40 -1.34 -9.09 -2.86
CA LEU A 40 -1.22 -9.54 -4.24
C LEU A 40 -0.84 -8.34 -5.10
N ALA A 41 0.40 -8.30 -5.56
CA ALA A 41 0.93 -7.27 -6.44
C ALA A 41 0.77 -7.71 -7.90
N LEU A 42 0.07 -6.90 -8.69
CA LEU A 42 -0.20 -7.21 -10.09
C LEU A 42 0.66 -6.36 -11.01
N TYR A 43 1.34 -7.04 -11.93
CA TYR A 43 2.09 -6.44 -13.05
C TYR A 43 1.52 -6.94 -14.39
N LYS A 44 1.92 -6.32 -15.51
CA LYS A 44 1.52 -6.73 -16.86
C LYS A 44 2.71 -7.18 -17.69
N SER A 45 2.70 -8.41 -18.17
CA SER A 45 3.78 -8.87 -19.06
C SER A 45 3.80 -8.18 -20.44
N SER A 46 2.65 -7.70 -20.95
CA SER A 46 2.60 -6.85 -22.16
C SER A 46 3.37 -5.53 -22.05
N GLU A 47 3.62 -5.06 -20.83
CA GLU A 47 4.43 -3.87 -20.57
C GLU A 47 5.93 -4.22 -20.47
N ASN A 48 6.35 -5.46 -20.79
CA ASN A 48 7.70 -5.99 -20.54
C ASN A 48 8.08 -6.02 -19.06
N ARG A 49 7.10 -6.21 -18.16
CA ARG A 49 7.32 -6.37 -16.72
C ARG A 49 7.38 -7.85 -16.33
N THR A 50 8.15 -8.13 -15.30
CA THR A 50 8.23 -9.44 -14.63
C THR A 50 7.98 -9.26 -13.13
N GLU A 51 7.92 -10.35 -12.38
CA GLU A 51 7.85 -10.30 -10.91
C GLU A 51 9.00 -9.49 -10.28
N GLU A 52 10.21 -9.60 -10.85
CA GLU A 52 11.41 -8.90 -10.35
C GLU A 52 11.64 -7.52 -10.99
N VAL A 53 10.85 -7.19 -12.02
CA VAL A 53 10.99 -5.93 -12.78
C VAL A 53 9.60 -5.35 -13.03
N ASN A 54 9.12 -4.59 -12.05
CA ASN A 54 7.89 -3.79 -12.13
C ASN A 54 7.94 -2.65 -11.09
N GLU A 55 7.02 -1.72 -11.22
CA GLU A 55 6.90 -0.50 -10.43
C GLU A 55 6.68 -0.83 -8.93
N ILE A 56 5.91 -1.88 -8.63
CA ILE A 56 5.66 -2.33 -7.26
C ILE A 56 6.94 -2.90 -6.63
N TYR A 57 7.64 -3.81 -7.32
CA TYR A 57 8.90 -4.41 -6.86
C TYR A 57 9.97 -3.35 -6.63
N GLN A 58 10.16 -2.46 -7.59
CA GLN A 58 11.25 -1.48 -7.54
C GLN A 58 10.98 -0.32 -6.58
N ARG A 59 9.72 0.01 -6.28
CA ARG A 59 9.37 1.24 -5.55
C ARG A 59 8.55 0.98 -4.29
N ALA A 60 7.51 0.16 -4.35
CA ALA A 60 6.56 0.01 -3.25
C ALA A 60 6.94 -1.10 -2.24
N GLN A 61 7.57 -2.18 -2.70
CA GLN A 61 7.79 -3.39 -1.90
C GLN A 61 8.54 -3.11 -0.59
N ILE A 62 9.55 -2.22 -0.62
CA ILE A 62 10.31 -1.87 0.60
C ILE A 62 9.40 -1.25 1.67
N PHE A 63 8.47 -0.38 1.28
CA PHE A 63 7.53 0.24 2.21
C PHE A 63 6.51 -0.78 2.72
N LEU A 64 5.99 -1.65 1.85
CA LEU A 64 5.08 -2.73 2.25
C LEU A 64 5.76 -3.69 3.24
N ASN A 65 7.01 -4.08 2.99
CA ASN A 65 7.80 -4.94 3.88
C ASN A 65 8.04 -4.27 5.24
N ASN A 66 8.37 -2.97 5.26
CA ASN A 66 8.51 -2.19 6.49
C ASN A 66 7.17 -2.06 7.27
N LEU A 67 6.04 -2.20 6.58
CA LEU A 67 4.72 -2.34 7.18
C LEU A 67 4.39 -3.79 7.59
N GLY A 68 5.37 -4.70 7.58
CA GLY A 68 5.22 -6.11 7.94
C GLY A 68 4.25 -6.87 7.05
N LEU A 69 4.06 -6.40 5.82
CA LEU A 69 3.34 -7.06 4.75
C LEU A 69 4.32 -7.89 3.91
N MET A 70 3.81 -8.91 3.25
CA MET A 70 4.55 -9.75 2.31
C MET A 70 3.95 -9.57 0.93
N VAL A 71 4.78 -9.32 -0.08
CA VAL A 71 4.32 -9.11 -1.45
C VAL A 71 4.47 -10.41 -2.23
N GLU A 72 3.37 -10.86 -2.83
CA GLU A 72 3.36 -11.96 -3.81
C GLU A 72 2.93 -11.39 -5.16
N TYR A 73 3.62 -11.77 -6.23
CA TYR A 73 3.38 -11.21 -7.55
C TYR A 73 2.55 -12.13 -8.43
N ALA A 74 1.69 -11.55 -9.25
CA ALA A 74 1.03 -12.25 -10.34
C ALA A 74 0.92 -11.35 -11.58
N ASP A 75 0.98 -11.99 -12.75
CA ASP A 75 0.73 -11.33 -14.03
C ASP A 75 -0.77 -11.18 -14.24
N ALA A 76 -1.27 -9.94 -14.30
CA ALA A 76 -2.68 -9.61 -14.52
C ALA A 76 -3.23 -10.23 -15.83
N GLU A 77 -2.35 -10.45 -16.80
CA GLU A 77 -2.67 -10.99 -18.12
C GLU A 77 -2.68 -12.52 -18.18
N LYS A 78 -2.34 -13.20 -17.07
CA LYS A 78 -2.42 -14.67 -16.90
C LYS A 78 -3.56 -15.07 -15.94
N PRO A 79 -3.89 -16.37 -15.81
CA PRO A 79 -4.86 -16.81 -14.82
C PRO A 79 -4.49 -16.32 -13.41
N LEU A 80 -5.40 -15.56 -12.80
CA LEU A 80 -5.24 -14.99 -11.46
C LEU A 80 -5.68 -16.00 -10.38
N PRO A 81 -5.21 -15.85 -9.13
CA PRO A 81 -5.66 -16.68 -8.02
C PRO A 81 -7.19 -16.70 -7.91
N ASP A 82 -7.73 -17.88 -7.59
CA ASP A 82 -9.15 -18.04 -7.28
C ASP A 82 -9.50 -17.09 -6.12
N PRO A 83 -10.55 -16.25 -6.25
CA PRO A 83 -11.09 -15.42 -5.16
C PRO A 83 -11.22 -16.16 -3.81
N LEU A 84 -11.57 -17.45 -3.80
CA LEU A 84 -11.66 -18.23 -2.55
C LEU A 84 -10.30 -18.39 -1.84
N LYS A 85 -9.19 -18.35 -2.59
CA LYS A 85 -7.82 -18.35 -2.05
C LYS A 85 -7.36 -16.98 -1.60
N MET A 86 -8.13 -15.92 -1.88
CA MET A 86 -7.80 -14.55 -1.49
C MET A 86 -7.96 -14.30 0.02
N THR A 87 -8.52 -15.25 0.78
CA THR A 87 -8.67 -15.18 2.24
C THR A 87 -7.36 -15.03 3.02
N GLU A 88 -6.23 -15.45 2.44
CA GLU A 88 -4.89 -15.25 3.02
C GLU A 88 -4.30 -13.85 2.76
N TYR A 89 -4.92 -13.10 1.85
CA TYR A 89 -4.47 -11.77 1.43
C TYR A 89 -5.16 -10.67 2.24
N ARG A 90 -4.41 -9.60 2.46
CA ARG A 90 -4.89 -8.38 3.11
C ARG A 90 -5.41 -7.37 2.08
N GLY A 91 -5.03 -7.50 0.82
CA GLY A 91 -5.45 -6.60 -0.24
C GLY A 91 -4.69 -6.84 -1.55
N VAL A 92 -5.05 -6.06 -2.54
CA VAL A 92 -4.46 -6.08 -3.88
C VAL A 92 -3.80 -4.74 -4.17
N LEU A 93 -2.66 -4.77 -4.86
CA LEU A 93 -1.95 -3.59 -5.34
C LEU A 93 -1.71 -3.71 -6.84
N THR A 94 -2.12 -2.73 -7.61
CA THR A 94 -1.84 -2.63 -9.06
C THR A 94 -1.02 -1.38 -9.32
N TRP A 95 -0.03 -1.48 -10.20
CA TRP A 95 0.69 -0.32 -10.72
C TRP A 95 1.01 -0.58 -12.18
N PHE A 96 0.25 0.04 -13.08
CA PHE A 96 0.38 -0.16 -14.52
C PHE A 96 0.73 1.16 -15.21
N VAL A 97 1.37 1.06 -16.37
CA VAL A 97 1.87 2.21 -17.13
C VAL A 97 1.12 2.48 -18.44
N SER A 98 0.34 1.51 -18.92
CA SER A 98 -0.38 1.61 -20.19
C SER A 98 -1.83 1.19 -20.05
N GLU A 99 -2.68 1.77 -20.91
CA GLU A 99 -4.14 1.65 -20.83
C GLU A 99 -4.69 0.27 -21.26
N GLN A 100 -3.93 -0.47 -22.06
CA GLN A 100 -4.39 -1.70 -22.72
C GLN A 100 -3.93 -2.96 -21.99
N MET A 101 -4.76 -3.99 -21.93
CA MET A 101 -4.44 -5.25 -21.24
C MET A 101 -4.88 -6.46 -22.06
N LYS A 102 -4.05 -7.52 -22.06
CA LYS A 102 -4.45 -8.81 -22.62
C LYS A 102 -5.45 -9.52 -21.71
N ASN A 103 -6.52 -10.08 -22.29
CA ASN A 103 -7.60 -10.76 -21.56
C ASN A 103 -8.33 -9.82 -20.59
N VAL A 104 -8.63 -8.60 -21.04
CA VAL A 104 -9.10 -7.50 -20.18
C VAL A 104 -10.37 -7.85 -19.39
N HIS A 105 -11.34 -8.51 -20.02
CA HIS A 105 -12.61 -8.89 -19.37
C HIS A 105 -12.40 -9.88 -18.21
N ARG A 106 -11.39 -10.75 -18.29
CA ARG A 106 -11.08 -11.69 -17.19
C ARG A 106 -10.56 -10.92 -15.99
N TYR A 107 -9.62 -10.00 -16.21
CA TYR A 107 -9.06 -9.17 -15.15
C TYR A 107 -10.13 -8.28 -14.51
N ARG A 108 -10.93 -7.56 -15.31
CA ARG A 108 -11.99 -6.67 -14.80
C ARG A 108 -13.00 -7.41 -13.94
N ARG A 109 -13.49 -8.57 -14.42
CA ARG A 109 -14.43 -9.41 -13.66
C ARG A 109 -13.81 -9.91 -12.35
N TRP A 110 -12.55 -10.34 -12.40
CA TRP A 110 -11.83 -10.77 -11.20
C TRP A 110 -11.72 -9.61 -10.20
N LEU A 111 -11.30 -8.42 -10.65
CA LEU A 111 -11.11 -7.25 -9.79
C LEU A 111 -12.43 -6.77 -9.16
N GLN A 112 -13.50 -6.72 -9.94
CA GLN A 112 -14.82 -6.38 -9.42
C GLN A 112 -15.24 -7.34 -8.30
N ARG A 113 -15.00 -8.64 -8.48
CA ARG A 113 -15.28 -9.64 -7.44
C ARG A 113 -14.43 -9.43 -6.17
N ILE A 114 -13.14 -9.13 -6.32
CA ILE A 114 -12.26 -8.79 -5.19
C ILE A 114 -12.85 -7.62 -4.37
N ILE A 115 -13.35 -6.59 -5.05
CA ILE A 115 -13.88 -5.38 -4.41
C ILE A 115 -15.27 -5.62 -3.79
N THR A 116 -16.17 -6.26 -4.56
CA THR A 116 -17.62 -6.31 -4.25
C THR A 116 -18.05 -7.56 -3.49
N GLU A 117 -17.37 -8.69 -3.65
CA GLU A 117 -17.71 -9.95 -2.97
C GLU A 117 -16.72 -10.27 -1.84
N ASP A 118 -15.41 -10.20 -2.13
CA ASP A 118 -14.37 -10.53 -1.13
C ASP A 118 -14.09 -9.36 -0.18
N HIS A 119 -14.52 -8.15 -0.55
CA HIS A 119 -14.32 -6.91 0.19
C HIS A 119 -12.86 -6.64 0.57
N LEU A 120 -11.94 -7.06 -0.29
CA LEU A 120 -10.52 -6.80 -0.09
C LEU A 120 -10.18 -5.38 -0.59
N PRO A 121 -9.40 -4.61 0.19
CA PRO A 121 -8.98 -3.29 -0.24
C PRO A 121 -8.05 -3.38 -1.44
N VAL A 122 -8.30 -2.54 -2.44
CA VAL A 122 -7.50 -2.45 -3.68
C VAL A 122 -6.82 -1.09 -3.77
N ALA A 123 -5.50 -1.07 -3.86
CA ALA A 123 -4.74 0.12 -4.20
C ALA A 123 -4.42 0.11 -5.70
N ILE A 124 -4.91 1.12 -6.43
CA ILE A 124 -4.60 1.36 -7.83
C ILE A 124 -3.66 2.56 -7.90
N LEU A 125 -2.42 2.33 -8.32
CA LEU A 125 -1.39 3.34 -8.54
C LEU A 125 -1.13 3.52 -10.04
N GLY A 126 -0.91 4.75 -10.47
CA GLY A 126 -0.72 5.05 -11.88
C GLY A 126 -2.02 4.83 -12.65
N GLN A 127 -1.92 4.15 -13.79
CA GLN A 127 -3.09 3.84 -14.60
C GLN A 127 -3.87 2.65 -14.04
N MET A 128 -5.19 2.67 -14.19
CA MET A 128 -6.04 1.47 -13.99
C MET A 128 -5.64 0.34 -14.96
N GLY A 129 -5.11 0.71 -16.13
CA GLY A 129 -4.34 -0.14 -17.03
C GLY A 129 -5.09 -1.24 -17.77
N ALA A 130 -6.40 -1.32 -17.56
CA ALA A 130 -7.34 -2.27 -18.18
C ALA A 130 -8.52 -1.53 -18.83
N TYR A 131 -8.25 -0.45 -19.58
CA TYR A 131 -9.25 0.35 -20.30
C TYR A 131 -9.69 -0.29 -21.62
N ARG A 132 -8.86 -1.13 -22.25
CA ARG A 132 -9.20 -1.86 -23.48
C ARG A 132 -8.41 -3.14 -23.63
N GLU A 133 -8.89 -4.01 -24.52
CA GLU A 133 -8.14 -5.20 -24.95
C GLU A 133 -6.90 -4.81 -25.76
N PHE A 134 -5.81 -5.55 -25.58
CA PHE A 134 -4.54 -5.26 -26.24
C PHE A 134 -4.68 -5.19 -27.78
N GLY A 135 -4.20 -4.09 -28.37
CA GLY A 135 -4.26 -3.86 -29.80
C GLY A 135 -5.65 -3.55 -30.37
N ARG A 136 -6.63 -3.18 -29.54
CA ARG A 136 -7.99 -2.80 -29.98
C ARG A 136 -8.39 -1.43 -29.43
N ASP A 137 -9.18 -0.69 -30.20
CA ASP A 137 -9.73 0.60 -29.75
C ASP A 137 -10.81 0.43 -28.68
N ILE A 138 -10.94 1.46 -27.82
CA ILE A 138 -11.96 1.50 -26.77
C ILE A 138 -13.35 1.45 -27.42
N ASN A 139 -14.22 0.59 -26.88
CA ASN A 139 -15.62 0.52 -27.28
C ASN A 139 -16.57 0.83 -26.09
N GLY A 140 -17.87 0.87 -26.36
CA GLY A 140 -18.86 1.20 -25.32
C GLY A 140 -18.92 0.19 -24.16
N SER A 141 -18.65 -1.09 -24.40
CA SER A 141 -18.60 -2.07 -23.30
C SER A 141 -17.38 -1.88 -22.40
N ASP A 142 -16.25 -1.44 -22.95
CA ASP A 142 -15.05 -1.11 -22.18
C ASP A 142 -15.29 0.03 -21.20
N GLN A 143 -15.99 1.08 -21.66
CA GLN A 143 -16.37 2.22 -20.82
C GLN A 143 -17.31 1.80 -19.68
N VAL A 144 -18.29 0.93 -19.96
CA VAL A 144 -19.23 0.42 -18.95
C VAL A 144 -18.51 -0.43 -17.89
N GLU A 145 -17.68 -1.39 -18.31
CA GLU A 145 -16.98 -2.27 -17.37
C GLU A 145 -15.94 -1.52 -16.53
N THR A 146 -15.19 -0.61 -17.15
CA THR A 146 -14.19 0.20 -16.44
C THR A 146 -14.85 1.20 -15.50
N GLY A 147 -15.92 1.87 -15.95
CA GLY A 147 -16.71 2.78 -15.14
C GLY A 147 -17.34 2.10 -13.92
N ALA A 148 -17.72 0.83 -14.03
CA ALA A 148 -18.22 0.04 -12.90
C ALA A 148 -17.14 -0.18 -11.83
N ILE A 149 -15.90 -0.49 -12.21
CA ILE A 149 -14.77 -0.63 -11.27
C ILE A 149 -14.48 0.68 -10.54
N PHE A 150 -14.46 1.81 -11.25
CA PHE A 150 -14.33 3.12 -10.62
C PHE A 150 -15.50 3.39 -9.66
N SER A 151 -16.73 3.04 -10.07
CA SER A 151 -17.93 3.20 -9.23
C SER A 151 -17.86 2.37 -7.96
N ASP A 152 -17.30 1.17 -8.01
CA ASP A 152 -17.08 0.31 -6.83
C ASP A 152 -16.11 0.97 -5.83
N LEU A 153 -15.19 1.82 -6.29
CA LEU A 153 -14.32 2.66 -5.44
C LEU A 153 -14.96 4.00 -5.02
N GLY A 154 -16.19 4.30 -5.45
CA GLY A 154 -16.85 5.58 -5.20
C GLY A 154 -16.32 6.70 -6.10
N LEU A 155 -15.80 6.36 -7.27
CA LEU A 155 -15.22 7.26 -8.26
C LEU A 155 -16.06 7.24 -9.54
N LYS A 156 -16.03 8.33 -10.31
CA LYS A 156 -16.50 8.38 -11.69
C LYS A 156 -15.29 8.65 -12.57
N SER A 157 -15.16 7.89 -13.65
CA SER A 157 -14.13 8.09 -14.67
C SER A 157 -14.72 8.00 -16.08
N SER A 158 -14.28 8.86 -16.99
CA SER A 158 -14.55 8.70 -18.43
C SER A 158 -13.49 7.83 -19.13
N GLY A 159 -12.35 7.61 -18.47
CA GLY A 159 -11.17 6.97 -19.06
C GLY A 159 -10.34 7.87 -19.97
N GLU A 160 -10.73 9.14 -20.11
CA GLU A 160 -9.94 10.12 -20.88
C GLU A 160 -8.72 10.60 -20.09
N ILE A 161 -7.64 10.86 -20.81
CA ILE A 161 -6.42 11.49 -20.30
C ILE A 161 -6.29 12.85 -20.96
N TRP A 162 -6.11 13.89 -20.15
CA TRP A 162 -5.92 15.26 -20.62
C TRP A 162 -4.52 15.74 -20.30
N GLU A 163 -3.77 16.12 -21.33
CA GLU A 163 -2.46 16.75 -21.19
C GLU A 163 -2.60 18.28 -21.18
N SER A 164 -1.95 18.94 -20.22
CA SER A 164 -1.95 20.40 -20.12
C SER A 164 -0.86 20.91 -19.18
N ASP A 165 -0.37 22.12 -19.43
CA ASP A 165 0.49 22.89 -18.53
C ASP A 165 -0.30 23.79 -17.56
N GLN A 166 -1.63 23.80 -17.66
CA GLN A 166 -2.54 24.64 -16.86
C GLN A 166 -3.24 23.86 -15.73
N ILE A 167 -2.72 22.69 -15.38
CA ILE A 167 -3.26 21.87 -14.29
C ILE A 167 -2.87 22.55 -12.97
N LEU A 168 -3.85 22.82 -12.12
CA LEU A 168 -3.66 23.51 -10.85
C LEU A 168 -4.00 22.60 -9.68
N ILE A 169 -3.11 22.52 -8.69
CA ILE A 169 -3.42 21.91 -7.40
C ILE A 169 -4.37 22.85 -6.63
N THR A 170 -5.60 22.41 -6.38
CA THR A 170 -6.59 23.18 -5.61
C THR A 170 -6.61 22.77 -4.14
N THR A 171 -6.40 21.49 -3.85
CA THR A 171 -6.30 20.96 -2.49
C THR A 171 -5.20 19.91 -2.42
N LYS A 172 -4.35 19.96 -1.39
CA LYS A 172 -3.30 18.97 -1.13
C LYS A 172 -3.20 18.66 0.37
N ASP A 173 -3.40 17.41 0.73
CA ASP A 173 -3.29 16.93 2.11
C ASP A 173 -1.81 16.66 2.46
N THR A 174 -1.18 17.63 3.12
CA THR A 174 0.24 17.58 3.50
C THR A 174 0.57 16.54 4.56
N ALA A 175 -0.43 15.87 5.17
CA ALA A 175 -0.15 14.69 5.98
C ALA A 175 0.25 13.49 5.10
N PHE A 176 -0.19 13.45 3.84
CA PHE A 176 0.09 12.36 2.89
C PHE A 176 1.02 12.77 1.76
N PHE A 177 1.10 14.04 1.40
CA PHE A 177 1.96 14.55 0.33
C PHE A 177 3.20 15.29 0.86
N ASP A 178 4.08 15.66 -0.05
CA ASP A 178 5.35 16.35 0.18
C ASP A 178 6.32 15.55 1.07
N TYR A 179 6.44 14.24 0.81
CA TYR A 179 7.22 13.32 1.63
C TYR A 179 8.74 13.45 1.43
N GLU A 180 9.26 13.16 0.23
CA GLU A 180 10.68 13.29 -0.10
C GLU A 180 10.97 14.57 -0.89
N CYS A 181 10.00 15.03 -1.67
CA CYS A 181 10.03 16.29 -2.40
C CYS A 181 8.64 16.92 -2.47
N VAL A 182 8.58 18.23 -2.73
CA VAL A 182 7.33 18.99 -2.82
C VAL A 182 6.67 18.79 -4.18
N LEU A 183 5.38 18.46 -4.20
CA LEU A 183 4.56 18.41 -5.41
C LEU A 183 3.98 19.79 -5.74
N ASN A 184 4.30 20.34 -6.91
CA ASN A 184 3.77 21.61 -7.41
C ASN A 184 2.94 21.38 -8.68
N SER A 185 2.04 22.32 -8.98
CA SER A 185 1.23 22.28 -10.21
C SER A 185 2.06 22.08 -11.48
N GLY A 186 3.23 22.73 -11.58
CA GLY A 186 4.12 22.62 -12.74
C GLY A 186 4.81 21.25 -12.90
N ASP A 187 4.73 20.39 -11.90
CA ASP A 187 5.21 19.01 -11.95
C ASP A 187 4.19 18.06 -12.63
N ILE A 188 2.96 18.52 -12.88
CA ILE A 188 1.86 17.75 -13.46
C ILE A 188 1.60 18.23 -14.89
N ARG A 189 1.63 17.29 -15.83
CA ARG A 189 1.45 17.44 -17.28
C ARG A 189 0.27 16.68 -17.82
N SER A 190 -0.22 15.66 -17.11
CA SER A 190 -1.41 14.90 -17.49
C SER A 190 -2.28 14.53 -16.29
N ILE A 191 -3.58 14.45 -16.53
CA ILE A 191 -4.57 13.94 -15.57
C ILE A 191 -5.56 13.00 -16.26
N GLU A 192 -5.94 11.93 -15.57
CA GLU A 192 -7.08 11.10 -15.97
C GLU A 192 -8.37 11.75 -15.48
N ASP A 193 -9.42 11.81 -16.29
CA ASP A 193 -10.72 12.37 -15.90
C ASP A 193 -11.41 11.49 -14.84
N VAL A 194 -11.03 11.70 -13.58
CA VAL A 194 -11.53 10.96 -12.42
C VAL A 194 -12.00 11.94 -11.36
N VAL A 195 -13.20 11.73 -10.84
CA VAL A 195 -13.80 12.53 -9.77
C VAL A 195 -14.39 11.62 -8.70
N SER A 196 -14.13 11.93 -7.43
CA SER A 196 -14.79 11.25 -6.32
C SER A 196 -16.27 11.63 -6.24
N ILE A 197 -17.15 10.61 -6.19
CA ILE A 197 -18.61 10.78 -6.11
C ILE A 197 -19.20 10.30 -4.77
N ASP A 198 -18.42 9.61 -3.94
CA ASP A 198 -18.85 9.15 -2.61
C ASP A 198 -18.35 10.08 -1.49
N SER A 199 -19.25 10.51 -0.61
CA SER A 199 -18.93 11.30 0.59
C SER A 199 -18.04 10.59 1.62
N ARG A 200 -17.94 9.25 1.57
CA ARG A 200 -17.06 8.44 2.42
C ARG A 200 -15.62 8.47 1.96
N ASN A 201 -15.38 8.87 0.70
CA ASN A 201 -14.04 9.02 0.18
C ASN A 201 -13.36 10.23 0.80
N ARG A 202 -12.05 10.10 1.06
CA ARG A 202 -11.18 11.22 1.41
C ARG A 202 -10.30 11.52 0.22
N VAL A 203 -10.58 12.64 -0.45
CA VAL A 203 -9.72 13.18 -1.50
C VAL A 203 -8.48 13.79 -0.85
N LEU A 204 -7.31 13.23 -1.16
CA LEU A 204 -6.02 13.67 -0.63
C LEU A 204 -5.35 14.71 -1.52
N LEU A 205 -5.60 14.64 -2.83
CA LEU A 205 -5.12 15.61 -3.80
C LEU A 205 -6.25 15.91 -4.78
N GLU A 206 -6.57 17.18 -4.92
CA GLU A 206 -7.53 17.70 -5.87
C GLU A 206 -6.84 18.65 -6.82
N LEU A 207 -7.13 18.45 -8.11
CA LEU A 207 -6.61 19.24 -9.21
C LEU A 207 -7.76 19.95 -9.93
N SER A 208 -7.43 20.97 -10.70
CA SER A 208 -8.34 21.63 -11.62
C SER A 208 -7.66 21.86 -12.97
N LEU A 209 -8.39 21.56 -14.05
CA LEU A 209 -8.02 21.91 -15.42
C LEU A 209 -9.20 22.66 -16.04
N ASN A 210 -9.03 23.94 -16.37
CA ASN A 210 -10.09 24.78 -16.94
C ASN A 210 -11.41 24.72 -16.13
N GLU A 211 -11.31 24.87 -14.80
CA GLU A 211 -12.43 24.78 -13.84
C GLU A 211 -13.06 23.37 -13.71
N VAL A 212 -12.63 22.39 -14.50
CA VAL A 212 -13.01 20.98 -14.32
C VAL A 212 -12.23 20.41 -13.15
N ARG A 213 -12.96 19.86 -12.18
CA ARG A 213 -12.39 19.24 -10.97
C ARG A 213 -11.87 17.85 -11.27
N ASN A 214 -10.75 17.49 -10.65
CA ASN A 214 -10.12 16.17 -10.75
C ASN A 214 -9.69 15.69 -9.35
N SER A 215 -9.95 14.42 -9.03
CA SER A 215 -9.57 13.77 -7.77
C SER A 215 -8.35 12.85 -8.00
N ALA A 216 -7.16 13.44 -8.08
CA ALA A 216 -5.91 12.74 -8.44
C ALA A 216 -5.41 11.72 -7.41
N ALA A 217 -5.75 11.90 -6.13
CA ALA A 217 -5.47 10.90 -5.10
C ALA A 217 -6.63 10.77 -4.13
N VAL A 218 -7.15 9.56 -3.97
CA VAL A 218 -8.35 9.28 -3.17
C VAL A 218 -8.16 8.05 -2.30
N LEU A 219 -8.52 8.17 -1.03
CA LEU A 219 -8.78 7.03 -0.14
C LEU A 219 -10.28 6.72 -0.14
N SER A 220 -10.61 5.47 -0.41
CA SER A 220 -11.96 4.92 -0.47
C SER A 220 -12.17 3.89 0.64
N PRO A 221 -13.40 3.63 1.10
CA PRO A 221 -13.70 2.47 1.93
C PRO A 221 -13.20 1.13 1.35
N HIS A 222 -13.10 1.02 0.03
CA HIS A 222 -12.67 -0.19 -0.68
C HIS A 222 -11.21 -0.12 -1.17
N GLY A 223 -10.44 0.91 -0.79
CA GLY A 223 -9.03 0.98 -1.14
C GLY A 223 -8.52 2.39 -1.45
N ALA A 224 -7.74 2.54 -2.51
CA ALA A 224 -7.22 3.83 -2.96
C ALA A 224 -6.98 3.89 -4.47
N TYR A 225 -7.01 5.10 -5.00
CA TYR A 225 -6.63 5.41 -6.37
C TYR A 225 -5.69 6.63 -6.37
N LEU A 226 -4.52 6.50 -6.98
CA LEU A 226 -3.54 7.58 -7.15
C LEU A 226 -3.07 7.61 -8.61
N GLN A 227 -3.20 8.76 -9.26
CA GLN A 227 -2.74 8.97 -10.64
C GLN A 227 -1.20 9.01 -10.75
N ASP A 228 -0.66 8.71 -11.94
CA ASP A 228 0.78 8.44 -12.13
C ASP A 228 1.69 9.60 -11.71
N GLU A 229 1.46 10.79 -12.27
CA GLU A 229 2.35 11.95 -12.09
C GLU A 229 2.30 12.59 -10.69
N VAL A 230 1.40 12.11 -9.82
CA VAL A 230 1.29 12.61 -8.44
C VAL A 230 1.91 11.68 -7.41
N ILE A 231 2.45 10.53 -7.81
CA ILE A 231 3.03 9.55 -6.88
C ILE A 231 4.50 9.88 -6.59
N PHE A 232 5.31 10.06 -7.63
CA PHE A 232 6.74 10.33 -7.51
C PHE A 232 7.26 11.21 -8.64
N ARG A 233 8.37 11.90 -8.37
CA ARG A 233 9.20 12.56 -9.36
C ARG A 233 10.24 11.59 -9.87
N GLN A 234 10.47 11.56 -11.19
CA GLN A 234 11.62 10.92 -11.79
C GLN A 234 12.57 11.98 -12.37
N TYR A 235 13.86 11.81 -12.13
CA TYR A 235 14.93 12.64 -12.66
C TYR A 235 15.57 11.98 -13.89
N ASP A 236 16.29 12.77 -14.69
CA ASP A 236 16.92 12.32 -15.94
C ASP A 236 17.94 11.18 -15.74
N ASP A 237 18.56 11.10 -14.55
CA ASP A 237 19.50 10.06 -14.17
C ASP A 237 18.83 8.77 -13.65
N GLY A 238 17.49 8.71 -13.68
CA GLY A 238 16.69 7.59 -13.19
C GLY A 238 16.46 7.61 -11.67
N TYR A 239 17.00 8.60 -10.95
CA TYR A 239 16.67 8.79 -9.54
C TYR A 239 15.18 9.15 -9.38
N THR A 240 14.56 8.68 -8.31
CA THR A 240 13.15 8.95 -8.03
C THR A 240 12.96 9.46 -6.61
N GLN A 241 12.01 10.37 -6.42
CA GLN A 241 11.61 10.86 -5.10
C GLN A 241 10.09 10.85 -4.98
N TRP A 242 9.60 10.36 -3.85
CA TRP A 242 8.18 10.27 -3.56
C TRP A 242 7.56 11.62 -3.22
N TYR A 243 6.48 11.97 -3.92
CA TYR A 243 5.59 13.05 -3.51
C TYR A 243 4.67 12.56 -2.40
N VAL A 244 3.98 11.45 -2.64
CA VAL A 244 3.09 10.83 -1.65
C VAL A 244 3.90 9.99 -0.66
N ASN A 245 3.51 9.97 0.61
CA ASN A 245 4.12 9.12 1.62
C ASN A 245 3.60 7.68 1.46
N PRO A 246 4.41 6.75 0.91
CA PRO A 246 3.96 5.39 0.64
C PRO A 246 3.61 4.63 1.92
N THR A 247 4.37 4.86 3.00
CA THR A 247 4.14 4.20 4.29
C THR A 247 2.76 4.57 4.85
N LYS A 248 2.37 5.85 4.78
CA LYS A 248 1.06 6.30 5.28
C LYS A 248 -0.09 5.83 4.39
N ILE A 249 0.05 5.91 3.07
CA ILE A 249 -0.98 5.43 2.13
C ILE A 249 -1.22 3.94 2.33
N PHE A 250 -0.17 3.12 2.23
CA PHE A 250 -0.33 1.67 2.33
C PHE A 250 -0.83 1.24 3.72
N ALA A 251 -0.38 1.91 4.79
CA ALA A 251 -0.88 1.59 6.12
C ALA A 251 -2.36 1.89 6.28
N ARG A 252 -2.83 3.00 5.68
CA ARG A 252 -4.24 3.40 5.72
C ARG A 252 -5.13 2.53 4.84
N VAL A 253 -4.66 2.14 3.66
CA VAL A 253 -5.40 1.28 2.71
C VAL A 253 -5.51 -0.14 3.25
N PHE A 254 -4.40 -0.74 3.66
CA PHE A 254 -4.36 -2.13 4.12
C PHE A 254 -4.64 -2.28 5.62
N SER A 255 -4.97 -1.19 6.31
CA SER A 255 -5.30 -1.16 7.75
C SER A 255 -4.26 -1.87 8.61
N CYS A 256 -2.97 -1.56 8.39
CA CYS A 256 -1.86 -2.24 9.06
C CYS A 256 -1.11 -1.40 10.12
N ASP A 257 -1.61 -0.21 10.44
CA ASP A 257 -1.02 0.68 11.46
C ASP A 257 -0.82 0.02 12.83
N ARG A 258 -1.79 -0.82 13.24
CA ARG A 258 -1.85 -1.46 14.56
C ARG A 258 -1.47 -2.94 14.54
N MET A 259 -0.97 -3.43 13.40
CA MET A 259 -0.54 -4.82 13.27
C MET A 259 0.83 -5.01 13.95
N PRO A 260 1.05 -6.12 14.67
CA PRO A 260 2.39 -6.50 15.11
C PRO A 260 3.31 -6.65 13.89
N ARG A 261 4.48 -6.01 13.91
CA ARG A 261 5.44 -6.03 12.81
C ARG A 261 6.81 -6.36 13.38
N ILE A 262 7.63 -7.04 12.58
CA ILE A 262 9.02 -7.32 12.96
C ILE A 262 9.73 -5.97 13.02
N ASP A 263 10.29 -5.65 14.18
CA ASP A 263 11.16 -4.50 14.33
C ASP A 263 12.58 -4.89 13.94
N ILE A 264 12.95 -4.58 12.70
CA ILE A 264 14.30 -4.84 12.17
C ILE A 264 15.40 -4.05 12.92
N ASN A 265 15.00 -3.02 13.66
CA ASN A 265 15.91 -2.19 14.43
C ASN A 265 15.95 -2.58 15.91
N THR A 266 15.37 -3.72 16.33
CA THR A 266 15.42 -4.16 17.73
C THR A 266 15.94 -5.59 17.86
N LEU A 267 17.01 -5.77 18.64
CA LEU A 267 17.53 -7.06 19.05
C LEU A 267 17.59 -7.14 20.58
N GLY A 268 16.94 -8.15 21.16
CA GLY A 268 16.89 -8.33 22.61
C GLY A 268 16.25 -7.14 23.36
N GLY A 269 15.28 -6.45 22.74
CA GLY A 269 14.63 -5.26 23.32
C GLY A 269 15.47 -3.99 23.29
N LYS A 270 16.63 -4.00 22.62
CA LYS A 270 17.48 -2.82 22.41
C LYS A 270 17.43 -2.37 20.96
N ARG A 271 17.35 -1.06 20.75
CA ARG A 271 17.47 -0.48 19.41
C ARG A 271 18.89 -0.67 18.88
N LEU A 272 19.00 -1.24 17.68
CA LEU A 272 20.22 -1.37 16.92
C LEU A 272 20.50 -0.05 16.18
N ALA A 273 21.73 0.41 16.24
CA ALA A 273 22.24 1.46 15.38
C ALA A 273 23.17 0.82 14.35
N PHE A 274 22.86 0.97 13.06
CA PHE A 274 23.73 0.55 11.98
C PHE A 274 24.36 1.78 11.34
N ILE A 275 25.68 1.77 11.23
CA ILE A 275 26.45 2.79 10.51
C ILE A 275 27.18 2.04 9.40
N HIS A 276 26.82 2.35 8.15
CA HIS A 276 27.59 1.91 6.99
C HIS A 276 28.44 3.10 6.53
N VAL A 277 29.75 2.91 6.47
CA VAL A 277 30.70 3.90 5.97
C VAL A 277 31.21 3.41 4.63
N ASP A 278 30.90 4.14 3.56
CA ASP A 278 31.44 3.86 2.24
C ASP A 278 32.95 4.15 2.21
N GLY A 279 33.70 3.28 1.53
CA GLY A 279 35.16 3.32 1.46
C GLY A 279 35.70 4.31 0.43
N ASP A 280 34.88 4.74 -0.52
CA ASP A 280 35.27 5.64 -1.61
C ASP A 280 35.63 7.06 -1.11
N GLY A 281 34.97 7.52 -0.04
CA GLY A 281 35.25 8.78 0.64
C GLY A 281 36.37 8.72 1.66
N PHE A 282 36.88 7.53 2.00
CA PHE A 282 37.77 7.33 3.16
C PHE A 282 39.10 8.08 3.02
N SER A 283 39.63 8.13 1.80
CA SER A 283 40.88 8.84 1.45
C SER A 283 40.67 10.29 1.00
N THR A 284 39.43 10.82 1.05
CA THR A 284 39.14 12.20 0.68
C THR A 284 39.32 13.17 1.84
N ILE A 285 39.57 14.44 1.53
CA ILE A 285 39.65 15.52 2.54
C ILE A 285 38.25 15.81 3.07
N SER A 286 38.11 15.86 4.39
CA SER A 286 36.85 16.17 5.05
C SER A 286 36.31 17.53 4.65
N LYS A 287 35.00 17.63 4.44
CA LYS A 287 34.31 18.92 4.26
C LYS A 287 34.05 19.66 5.57
N ILE A 288 34.25 18.99 6.72
CA ILE A 288 34.04 19.55 8.06
C ILE A 288 35.18 20.49 8.42
N ASP A 289 36.40 19.97 8.48
CA ASP A 289 37.60 20.74 8.84
C ASP A 289 38.44 21.15 7.65
N ARG A 290 38.30 20.49 6.49
CA ARG A 290 39.04 20.78 5.25
C ARG A 290 40.54 20.51 5.32
N TRP A 291 41.01 19.73 6.30
CA TRP A 291 42.44 19.39 6.44
C TRP A 291 42.70 17.92 6.80
N HIS A 292 41.80 17.25 7.51
CA HIS A 292 41.94 15.82 7.79
C HIS A 292 41.32 14.98 6.69
N LEU A 293 41.85 13.77 6.51
CA LEU A 293 41.17 12.73 5.76
C LEU A 293 39.86 12.37 6.49
N CYS A 294 38.81 12.03 5.73
CA CYS A 294 37.57 11.48 6.29
C CYS A 294 37.85 10.29 7.23
N ALA A 295 38.84 9.45 6.91
CA ALA A 295 39.34 8.37 7.77
C ALA A 295 39.82 8.83 9.15
N GLN A 296 40.51 9.97 9.23
CA GLN A 296 41.11 10.46 10.47
C GLN A 296 40.05 11.03 11.43
N LEU A 297 38.99 11.63 10.89
CA LEU A 297 37.84 12.06 11.70
C LEU A 297 37.06 10.90 12.32
N MET A 298 37.14 9.70 11.73
CA MET A 298 36.50 8.51 12.31
C MET A 298 37.37 7.82 13.37
N GLN A 299 38.67 8.11 13.41
CA GLN A 299 39.62 7.55 14.38
C GLN A 299 39.73 8.37 15.66
N THR A 300 39.26 9.62 15.66
CA THR A 300 39.36 10.51 16.82
C THR A 300 38.35 10.08 17.89
N ARG A 301 38.87 9.48 18.96
CA ARG A 301 38.20 9.28 20.25
C ARG A 301 38.57 10.40 21.21
#